data_AF-A0A915JPC4-F1
#
_entry.id   AF-A0A915JPC4-F1
#
_cell.length_a   1.000
_cell.length_b   1.000
_cell.length_c   1.000
_cell.angle_alpha   90.00
_cell.angle_beta   90.00
_cell.angle_gamma   90.00
#
_symmetry.space_group_name_H-M   'P 1'
#
loop_
_entity.id
_entity.type
_entity.pdbx_description
1 polymer ?
#
loop_
_entity_poly.entity_id
_entity_poly.type
_entity_poly.pdbx_seq_one_letter_code
_entity_poly.pdbx_strand_id
1 'polypeptide(L)'
;MFTANQCLDLVEKAQLEAESMDRSDVNLDNDESQRMFGPPPYSIPRPTTAKRNDAELEDINDPTYHASDVSESENLASKVLFNRTKDDNGSTLNWLRIVALKFESAIPAKFFFKYEFDDEYTGVSYMPASHPHLLKWASLVPAYKKLLPISEAKNKDLISMCKAKNGQLPLIPKVYHGFYEELPSSKQQKNTAPEPSTVDSDYDEDE
;
A
#
# COMPACT_ATOMS: atom_id res chain seq x y z
N MET A 1 60.59 4.24 -38.00
CA MET A 1 60.40 5.64 -37.57
C MET A 1 59.97 6.41 -38.81
N PHE A 2 58.70 6.80 -38.88
CA PHE A 2 58.20 7.60 -40.01
C PHE A 2 58.67 9.05 -39.83
N THR A 3 59.23 9.65 -40.88
CA THR A 3 59.67 11.05 -40.86
C THR A 3 58.45 11.96 -40.92
N ALA A 4 58.50 13.14 -40.27
CA ALA A 4 57.37 14.07 -40.14
C ALA A 4 56.64 14.39 -41.46
N ASN A 5 57.35 14.36 -42.60
CA ASN A 5 56.76 14.59 -43.92
C ASN A 5 55.83 13.46 -44.39
N GLN A 6 56.02 12.22 -43.92
CA GLN A 6 55.16 11.09 -44.26
C GLN A 6 53.81 11.13 -43.52
N CYS A 7 53.71 11.88 -42.42
CA CYS A 7 52.46 12.05 -41.69
C CYS A 7 51.55 13.11 -42.33
N LEU A 8 52.11 14.13 -42.98
CA LEU A 8 51.32 15.18 -43.65
C LEU A 8 50.62 14.65 -44.90
N ASP A 9 51.31 13.85 -45.71
CA ASP A 9 50.73 13.21 -46.90
C ASP A 9 49.54 12.28 -46.57
N LEU A 10 49.54 11.65 -45.40
CA LEU A 10 48.44 10.79 -44.96
C LEU A 10 47.21 11.57 -44.51
N VAL A 11 47.39 12.75 -43.92
CA VAL A 11 46.27 13.60 -43.48
C VAL A 11 45.61 14.28 -44.68
N GLU A 12 46.39 14.76 -45.64
CA GLU A 12 45.84 15.41 -46.84
C GLU A 12 45.10 14.40 -47.74
N LYS A 13 45.58 13.15 -47.80
CA LYS A 13 44.91 12.07 -48.54
C LYS A 13 43.60 11.63 -47.89
N ALA A 14 43.51 11.64 -46.56
CA ALA A 14 42.27 11.33 -45.84
C ALA A 14 41.21 12.43 -45.99
N GLN A 15 41.63 13.69 -46.14
CA GLN A 15 40.72 14.82 -46.33
C GLN A 15 40.10 14.85 -47.74
N LEU A 16 40.86 14.47 -48.77
CA LEU A 16 40.36 14.34 -50.14
C LEU A 16 39.39 13.14 -50.34
N GLU A 17 39.54 12.05 -49.58
CA GLU A 17 38.59 10.93 -49.60
C GLU A 17 37.26 11.28 -48.88
N ALA A 18 37.29 12.15 -47.87
CA ALA A 18 36.08 12.55 -47.14
C ALA A 18 35.19 13.51 -47.93
N GLU A 19 35.75 14.35 -48.81
CA GLU A 19 34.99 15.32 -49.61
C GLU A 19 34.46 14.76 -50.94
N SER A 20 34.91 13.56 -51.34
CA SER A 20 34.48 12.88 -52.57
C SER A 20 33.21 12.02 -52.40
N MET A 21 32.62 11.94 -51.20
CA MET A 21 31.55 10.97 -50.90
C MET A 21 30.18 11.60 -50.63
N ASP A 22 29.94 12.82 -51.12
CA ASP A 22 28.60 13.40 -51.20
C ASP A 22 28.23 13.68 -52.66
N ARG A 23 27.33 12.85 -53.20
CA ARG A 23 26.41 13.04 -54.34
C ARG A 23 26.34 11.82 -55.26
N SER A 24 25.48 10.87 -54.89
CA SER A 24 24.63 10.20 -55.88
C SER A 24 23.30 9.79 -55.25
N ASP A 25 22.26 10.49 -55.70
CA ASP A 25 20.92 10.00 -56.02
C ASP A 25 20.29 8.91 -55.14
N VAL A 26 19.41 9.34 -54.23
CA VAL A 26 18.26 8.53 -53.84
C VAL A 26 17.00 9.40 -53.84
N ASN A 27 16.42 9.59 -55.02
CA ASN A 27 14.98 9.77 -55.14
C ASN A 27 14.34 8.42 -54.79
N LEU A 28 13.70 8.33 -53.62
CA LEU A 28 12.75 7.27 -53.30
C LEU A 28 11.36 7.90 -53.18
N ASP A 29 10.65 7.82 -54.30
CA ASP A 29 9.20 7.88 -54.35
C ASP A 29 8.57 6.72 -53.53
N ASN A 30 7.31 6.94 -53.13
CA ASN A 30 6.32 6.02 -52.51
C ASN A 30 6.57 5.63 -51.04
N ASP A 31 5.87 6.18 -50.05
CA ASP A 31 4.40 6.30 -49.87
C ASP A 31 3.61 5.02 -50.22
N GLU A 32 3.81 3.93 -49.46
CA GLU A 32 2.78 2.88 -49.38
C GLU A 32 2.81 1.97 -48.12
N SER A 33 3.76 2.13 -47.19
CA SER A 33 3.86 1.26 -46.01
C SER A 33 3.19 1.79 -44.73
N GLN A 34 2.68 3.03 -44.72
CA GLN A 34 2.02 3.63 -43.55
C GLN A 34 0.48 3.58 -43.57
N ARG A 35 -0.16 3.06 -44.63
CA ARG A 35 -1.63 3.04 -44.74
C ARG A 35 -2.33 1.82 -44.13
N MET A 36 -1.59 0.82 -43.63
CA MET A 36 -2.19 -0.49 -43.29
C MET A 36 -2.28 -0.79 -41.80
N PHE A 37 -1.71 0.04 -40.92
CA PHE A 37 -1.78 -0.17 -39.48
C PHE A 37 -2.27 1.09 -38.78
N GLY A 38 -3.56 1.14 -38.47
CA GLY A 38 -4.09 2.10 -37.52
C GLY A 38 -3.36 1.98 -36.17
N PRO A 39 -3.27 3.07 -35.39
CA PRO A 39 -2.62 3.03 -34.08
C PRO A 39 -3.27 1.93 -33.23
N PRO A 40 -2.47 1.07 -32.57
CA PRO A 40 -3.02 0.00 -31.75
C PRO A 40 -3.92 0.59 -30.66
N PRO A 41 -5.10 -0.01 -30.40
CA PRO A 41 -6.02 0.52 -29.42
C PRO A 41 -5.45 0.32 -28.01
N TYR A 42 -4.81 1.36 -27.47
CA TYR A 42 -4.37 1.40 -26.06
C TYR A 42 -5.53 1.70 -25.08
N SER A 43 -6.77 1.76 -25.58
CA SER A 43 -7.95 2.07 -24.79
C SER A 43 -8.72 0.79 -24.46
N ILE A 44 -8.92 0.53 -23.17
CA ILE A 44 -9.80 -0.54 -22.70
C ILE A 44 -11.23 -0.21 -23.15
N PRO A 45 -11.93 -1.09 -23.90
CA PRO A 45 -13.28 -0.82 -24.34
C PRO A 45 -14.23 -0.68 -23.14
N ARG A 46 -15.04 0.38 -23.11
CA ARG A 46 -16.07 0.55 -22.08
C ARG A 46 -17.15 -0.53 -22.28
N PRO A 47 -17.56 -1.24 -21.22
CA PRO A 47 -18.64 -2.21 -21.33
C PRO A 47 -19.95 -1.51 -21.72
N THR A 48 -20.53 -1.96 -22.83
CA THR A 48 -21.86 -1.56 -23.28
C THR A 48 -22.92 -2.03 -22.29
N THR A 49 -24.04 -1.31 -22.17
CA THR A 49 -25.16 -1.62 -21.27
C THR A 49 -25.69 -3.06 -21.39
N ALA A 50 -25.56 -3.69 -22.56
CA ALA A 50 -25.94 -5.09 -22.77
C ALA A 50 -25.04 -6.10 -22.04
N LYS A 51 -23.76 -5.79 -21.77
CA LYS A 51 -22.81 -6.70 -21.09
C LYS A 51 -22.80 -6.56 -19.56
N ARG A 52 -23.64 -5.69 -19.00
CA ARG A 52 -23.74 -5.51 -17.54
C ARG A 52 -24.60 -6.57 -16.85
N ASN A 53 -25.45 -7.27 -17.61
CA ASN A 53 -26.42 -8.19 -17.03
C ASN A 53 -25.98 -9.67 -17.06
N ASP A 54 -24.95 -10.00 -17.85
CA ASP A 54 -24.45 -11.38 -18.02
C ASP A 54 -23.07 -11.58 -17.38
N ALA A 55 -22.49 -10.55 -16.77
CA ALA A 55 -21.45 -10.78 -15.78
C ALA A 55 -22.14 -11.45 -14.60
N GLU A 56 -22.02 -12.78 -14.54
CA GLU A 56 -22.20 -13.56 -13.32
C GLU A 56 -21.74 -12.70 -12.17
N LEU A 57 -22.72 -12.29 -11.35
CA LEU A 57 -22.47 -11.99 -9.95
C LEU A 57 -21.92 -13.30 -9.38
N GLU A 58 -20.62 -13.54 -9.56
CA GLU A 58 -19.91 -14.39 -8.62
C GLU A 58 -20.32 -13.87 -7.26
N ASP A 59 -20.87 -14.76 -6.44
CA ASP A 59 -21.22 -14.54 -5.04
C ASP A 59 -20.05 -13.80 -4.38
N ILE A 60 -20.11 -12.47 -4.38
CA ILE A 60 -19.34 -11.66 -3.48
C ILE A 60 -19.99 -11.99 -2.15
N ASN A 61 -19.44 -13.02 -1.48
CA ASN A 61 -19.67 -13.30 -0.07
C ASN A 61 -19.79 -11.94 0.61
N ASP A 62 -21.01 -11.62 1.04
CA ASP A 62 -21.32 -10.40 1.74
C ASP A 62 -20.29 -10.24 2.86
N PRO A 63 -19.36 -9.27 2.78
CA PRO A 63 -18.46 -9.03 3.88
C PRO A 63 -19.28 -8.32 4.95
N THR A 64 -20.12 -9.09 5.63
CA THR A 64 -20.85 -8.66 6.80
C THR A 64 -19.80 -8.40 7.87
N TYR A 65 -19.38 -7.14 7.99
CA TYR A 65 -18.44 -6.71 9.01
C TYR A 65 -19.12 -6.86 10.38
N HIS A 66 -18.67 -7.83 11.16
CA HIS A 66 -19.18 -8.04 12.50
C HIS A 66 -18.32 -7.30 13.52
N ALA A 67 -18.93 -6.86 14.63
CA ALA A 67 -18.20 -6.22 15.73
C ALA A 67 -17.11 -7.14 16.33
N SER A 68 -17.23 -8.46 16.12
CA SER A 68 -16.23 -9.47 16.47
C SER A 68 -14.93 -9.36 15.69
N ASP A 69 -14.95 -8.72 14.53
CA ASP A 69 -13.81 -8.67 13.61
C ASP A 69 -12.83 -7.56 14.02
N VAL A 70 -13.31 -6.58 14.80
CA VAL A 70 -12.45 -5.56 15.40
C VAL A 70 -11.81 -6.14 16.64
N SER A 71 -10.49 -6.23 16.64
CA SER A 71 -9.71 -6.82 17.72
C SER A 71 -8.99 -5.76 18.55
N GLU A 72 -8.85 -6.01 19.86
CA GLU A 72 -8.05 -5.18 20.76
C GLU A 72 -6.54 -5.43 20.53
N SER A 73 -5.90 -4.59 19.71
CA SER A 73 -4.47 -4.71 19.40
C SER A 73 -3.56 -4.24 20.54
N GLU A 74 -3.98 -3.27 21.35
CA GLU A 74 -3.18 -2.70 22.45
C GLU A 74 -2.87 -3.73 23.54
N ASN A 75 -3.89 -4.52 23.90
CA ASN A 75 -3.75 -5.61 24.87
C ASN A 75 -2.85 -6.72 24.33
N LEU A 76 -2.89 -7.00 23.03
CA LEU A 76 -1.98 -7.97 22.43
C LEU A 76 -0.54 -7.45 22.39
N ALA A 77 -0.35 -6.20 21.99
CA ALA A 77 0.96 -5.57 21.89
C ALA A 77 1.70 -5.58 23.24
N SER A 78 1.05 -5.16 24.32
CA SER A 78 1.65 -5.16 25.67
C SER A 78 2.01 -6.55 26.19
N LYS A 79 1.28 -7.58 25.75
CA LYS A 79 1.47 -8.98 26.13
C LYS A 79 2.55 -9.69 25.33
N VAL A 80 2.72 -9.31 24.07
CA VAL A 80 3.56 -10.01 23.09
C VAL A 80 4.86 -9.27 22.79
N LEU A 81 4.80 -7.94 22.71
CA LEU A 81 5.93 -7.11 22.35
C LEU A 81 6.66 -6.64 23.61
N PHE A 82 7.88 -7.14 23.77
CA PHE A 82 8.80 -6.64 24.79
C PHE A 82 9.82 -5.73 24.12
N ASN A 83 10.09 -4.58 24.73
CA ASN A 83 11.15 -3.70 24.26
C ASN A 83 12.49 -4.44 24.34
N ARG A 84 13.06 -4.74 23.17
CA ARG A 84 14.37 -5.39 23.07
C ARG A 84 15.45 -4.34 22.96
N THR A 85 16.45 -4.50 23.83
CA THR A 85 17.67 -3.71 23.81
C THR A 85 18.85 -4.48 23.22
N LYS A 86 18.68 -5.79 22.93
CA LYS A 86 19.72 -6.67 22.41
C LYS A 86 19.23 -7.48 21.23
N ASP A 87 20.12 -7.69 20.27
CA ASP A 87 19.93 -8.61 19.16
C ASP A 87 20.27 -10.07 19.54
N ASP A 88 20.10 -10.98 18.57
CA ASP A 88 20.43 -12.40 18.77
C ASP A 88 21.93 -12.65 18.97
N ASN A 89 22.80 -11.72 18.58
CA ASN A 89 24.25 -11.76 18.80
C ASN A 89 24.67 -11.18 20.17
N GLY A 90 23.71 -10.64 20.93
CA GLY A 90 23.94 -9.99 22.22
C GLY A 90 24.41 -8.53 22.14
N SER A 91 24.47 -7.95 20.94
CA SER A 91 24.82 -6.55 20.72
C SER A 91 23.66 -5.63 21.04
N THR A 92 23.96 -4.42 21.53
CA THR A 92 22.93 -3.42 21.84
C THR A 92 22.27 -2.92 20.55
N LEU A 93 20.94 -2.99 20.52
CA LEU A 93 20.14 -2.55 19.39
C LEU A 93 19.88 -1.05 19.48
N ASN A 94 20.29 -0.31 18.45
CA ASN A 94 20.02 1.13 18.33
C ASN A 94 18.84 1.37 17.39
N TRP A 95 17.65 1.55 17.98
CA TRP A 95 16.39 1.73 17.25
C TRP A 95 16.43 2.89 16.24
N LEU A 96 17.14 3.98 16.56
CA LEU A 96 17.21 5.17 15.71
C LEU A 96 18.07 4.99 14.46
N ARG A 97 18.93 3.97 14.44
CA ARG A 97 19.82 3.69 13.30
C ARG A 97 19.23 2.67 12.32
N ILE A 98 18.13 2.01 12.66
CA ILE A 98 17.57 0.95 11.82
C ILE A 98 17.01 1.56 10.54
N VAL A 99 17.48 1.09 9.39
CA VAL A 99 17.05 1.56 8.06
C VAL A 99 15.95 0.69 7.48
N ALA A 100 16.00 -0.63 7.72
CA ALA A 100 15.00 -1.55 7.19
C ALA A 100 14.63 -2.64 8.20
N LEU A 101 13.36 -3.00 8.19
CA LEU A 101 12.78 -4.11 8.94
C LEU A 101 12.21 -5.15 7.98
N LYS A 102 12.34 -6.43 8.32
CA LYS A 102 11.80 -7.56 7.58
C LYS A 102 11.07 -8.48 8.54
N PHE A 103 9.85 -8.86 8.15
CA PHE A 103 9.01 -9.80 8.88
C PHE A 103 8.71 -11.00 7.98
N GLU A 104 8.91 -12.20 8.51
CA GLU A 104 8.65 -13.44 7.77
C GLU A 104 7.51 -14.20 8.42
N SER A 105 6.48 -14.53 7.65
CA SER A 105 5.34 -15.33 8.14
C SER A 105 5.76 -16.72 8.61
N ALA A 106 6.85 -17.26 8.05
CA ALA A 106 7.44 -18.53 8.47
C ALA A 106 8.04 -18.49 9.88
N ILE A 107 8.48 -17.31 10.34
CA ILE A 107 9.15 -17.14 11.64
C ILE A 107 8.45 -15.99 12.40
N PRO A 108 7.23 -16.22 12.90
CA PRO A 108 6.40 -15.14 13.43
C PRO A 108 7.03 -14.46 14.64
N ALA A 109 7.78 -15.15 15.50
CA ALA A 109 8.35 -14.61 16.75
C ALA A 109 9.61 -13.73 16.58
N LYS A 110 10.06 -13.53 15.34
CA LYS A 110 11.33 -12.87 15.03
C LYS A 110 11.11 -11.84 13.95
N PHE A 111 11.77 -10.69 14.09
CA PHE A 111 11.95 -9.77 13.00
C PHE A 111 13.43 -9.65 12.70
N PHE A 112 13.74 -9.19 11.49
CA PHE A 112 15.10 -8.95 11.07
C PHE A 112 15.27 -7.47 10.73
N PHE A 113 16.44 -6.94 10.99
CA PHE A 113 16.76 -5.53 10.75
C PHE A 113 18.15 -5.37 10.16
N LYS A 114 18.43 -4.20 9.58
CA LYS A 114 19.76 -3.79 9.15
C LYS A 114 19.98 -2.30 9.35
N TYR A 115 21.24 -1.90 9.55
CA TYR A 115 21.63 -0.52 9.75
C TYR A 115 21.96 0.18 8.43
N GLU A 116 22.54 -0.53 7.46
CA GLU A 116 22.84 0.01 6.13
C GLU A 116 22.07 -0.76 5.03
N PHE A 117 22.01 -0.21 3.82
CA PHE A 117 21.31 -0.87 2.71
C PHE A 117 22.03 -2.12 2.20
N ASP A 118 23.36 -2.16 2.33
CA ASP A 118 24.21 -3.26 1.84
C ASP A 118 24.48 -4.33 2.90
N ASP A 119 24.07 -4.09 4.16
CA ASP A 119 24.25 -5.02 5.27
C ASP A 119 23.33 -6.24 5.18
N GLU A 120 23.81 -7.34 5.78
CA GLU A 120 23.00 -8.52 6.05
C GLU A 120 21.97 -8.27 7.17
N TYR A 121 20.82 -8.94 7.04
CA TYR A 121 19.75 -8.87 8.02
C TYR A 121 20.14 -9.57 9.33
N THR A 122 20.19 -8.81 10.42
CA THR A 122 20.39 -9.32 11.77
C THR A 122 19.05 -9.60 12.44
N GLY A 123 18.97 -10.70 13.18
CA GLY A 123 17.75 -11.17 13.81
C GLY A 123 17.51 -10.65 15.23
N VAL A 124 16.25 -10.43 15.57
CA VAL A 124 15.80 -10.14 16.95
C VAL A 124 14.52 -10.90 17.25
N SER A 125 14.57 -11.75 18.28
CA SER A 125 13.35 -12.33 18.85
C SER A 125 12.61 -11.32 19.73
N TYR A 126 11.43 -10.88 19.32
CA TYR A 126 10.60 -10.01 20.16
C TYR A 126 9.87 -10.80 21.26
N MET A 127 9.75 -12.13 21.13
CA MET A 127 9.20 -13.00 22.16
C MET A 127 10.27 -13.53 23.13
N PRO A 128 9.95 -13.69 24.43
CA PRO A 128 10.85 -14.27 25.41
C PRO A 128 11.07 -15.76 25.13
N ALA A 129 12.34 -16.19 25.10
CA ALA A 129 12.73 -17.60 24.90
C ALA A 129 12.10 -18.55 25.94
N SER A 130 11.80 -18.05 27.13
CA SER A 130 11.18 -18.82 28.23
C SER A 130 9.72 -19.21 27.98
N HIS A 131 9.04 -18.56 27.03
CA HIS A 131 7.62 -18.80 26.79
C HIS A 131 7.28 -18.93 25.29
N PRO A 132 7.69 -20.02 24.61
CA PRO A 132 7.32 -20.26 23.21
C PRO A 132 5.82 -20.52 23.00
N HIS A 133 5.08 -20.83 24.08
CA HIS A 133 3.62 -20.99 24.03
C HIS A 133 2.88 -19.64 23.90
N LEU A 134 3.53 -18.52 24.26
CA LEU A 134 3.53 -17.25 23.52
C LEU A 134 2.42 -17.01 22.47
N LEU A 135 2.62 -17.65 21.32
CA LEU A 135 1.82 -17.43 20.12
C LEU A 135 0.46 -18.13 20.16
N LYS A 136 0.34 -19.21 20.95
CA LYS A 136 -0.89 -20.02 21.03
C LYS A 136 -2.01 -19.33 21.80
N TRP A 137 -1.69 -18.35 22.64
CA TRP A 137 -2.67 -17.58 23.44
C TRP A 137 -2.85 -16.14 22.96
N ALA A 138 -2.24 -15.77 21.84
CA ALA A 138 -2.59 -14.55 21.10
C ALA A 138 -3.96 -14.68 20.42
N SER A 139 -4.96 -15.21 21.13
CA SER A 139 -6.35 -15.11 20.71
C SER A 139 -6.71 -13.64 20.80
N LEU A 140 -6.85 -13.01 19.64
CA LEU A 140 -7.37 -11.66 19.53
C LEU A 140 -8.73 -11.63 20.24
N VAL A 141 -8.83 -10.79 21.26
CA VAL A 141 -10.11 -10.56 21.94
C VAL A 141 -10.86 -9.51 21.13
N PRO A 142 -12.16 -9.72 20.84
CA PRO A 142 -12.98 -8.70 20.20
C PRO A 142 -12.95 -7.41 21.01
N ALA A 143 -12.62 -6.30 20.35
CA ALA A 143 -12.60 -4.98 20.97
C ALA A 143 -13.99 -4.54 21.42
N TYR A 144 -15.03 -5.03 20.74
CA TYR A 144 -16.41 -4.73 21.07
C TYR A 144 -17.16 -6.02 21.36
N LYS A 145 -17.67 -6.13 22.59
CA LYS A 145 -18.54 -7.25 22.99
C LYS A 145 -19.95 -7.15 22.40
N LYS A 146 -20.34 -5.94 22.00
CA LYS A 146 -21.67 -5.59 21.47
C LYS A 146 -21.52 -4.40 20.52
N LEU A 147 -22.48 -4.24 19.61
CA LEU A 147 -22.58 -3.04 18.79
C LEU A 147 -22.74 -1.80 19.67
N LEU A 148 -21.90 -0.79 19.42
CA LEU A 148 -21.99 0.48 20.12
C LEU A 148 -23.17 1.30 19.59
N PRO A 149 -24.03 1.83 20.47
CA PRO A 149 -25.16 2.63 20.03
C PRO A 149 -24.66 3.95 19.43
N ILE A 150 -25.19 4.34 18.29
CA ILE A 150 -24.93 5.66 17.68
C ILE A 150 -25.99 6.68 18.14
N SER A 151 -25.76 7.97 17.90
CA SER A 151 -26.79 8.98 18.17
C SER A 151 -28.00 8.77 17.27
N GLU A 152 -29.21 9.07 17.79
CA GLU A 152 -30.44 8.97 16.99
C GLU A 152 -30.41 9.86 15.74
N ALA A 153 -29.78 11.04 15.84
CA ALA A 153 -29.63 11.95 14.71
C ALA A 153 -28.81 11.30 13.59
N LYS A 154 -27.70 10.64 13.94
CA LYS A 154 -26.82 9.96 12.99
C LYS A 154 -27.49 8.72 12.40
N ASN A 155 -28.21 7.94 13.21
CA ASN A 155 -28.96 6.78 12.73
C ASN A 155 -30.03 7.20 11.68
N LYS A 156 -30.82 8.23 11.99
CA LYS A 156 -31.83 8.76 11.05
C LYS A 156 -31.22 9.25 9.75
N ASP A 157 -30.08 9.92 9.82
CA ASP A 157 -29.36 10.42 8.66
C ASP A 157 -28.91 9.25 7.75
N LEU A 158 -28.27 8.24 8.33
CA LEU A 158 -27.83 7.02 7.63
C LEU A 158 -29.00 6.28 6.96
N ILE A 159 -30.10 6.05 7.69
CA ILE A 159 -31.30 5.43 7.12
C ILE A 159 -31.86 6.28 5.97
N SER A 160 -31.75 7.61 6.07
CA SER A 160 -32.22 8.50 5.00
C SER A 160 -31.38 8.40 3.73
N MET A 161 -30.09 8.06 3.85
CA MET A 161 -29.17 7.82 2.72
C MET A 161 -29.39 6.44 2.08
N CYS A 162 -29.87 5.45 2.84
CA CYS A 162 -30.32 4.17 2.30
C CYS A 162 -31.56 4.32 1.41
N LYS A 163 -32.42 5.30 1.71
CA LYS A 163 -33.66 5.54 0.96
C LYS A 163 -33.38 6.38 -0.29
N ALA A 164 -33.84 5.89 -1.44
CA ALA A 164 -33.92 6.70 -2.65
C ALA A 164 -34.86 7.89 -2.42
N LYS A 165 -34.36 9.11 -2.61
CA LYS A 165 -35.18 10.34 -2.56
C LYS A 165 -35.20 10.96 -3.96
N ASN A 166 -36.38 11.48 -4.34
CA ASN A 166 -36.56 12.33 -5.52
C ASN A 166 -36.00 11.75 -6.84
N GLY A 167 -36.25 10.47 -7.10
CA GLY A 167 -35.85 9.82 -8.36
C GLY A 167 -34.35 9.54 -8.52
N GLN A 168 -33.55 9.80 -7.48
CA GLN A 168 -32.13 9.46 -7.45
C GLN A 168 -31.90 8.05 -6.89
N LEU A 169 -30.83 7.41 -7.36
CA LEU A 169 -30.35 6.15 -6.80
C LEU A 169 -29.95 6.35 -5.33
N PRO A 170 -30.19 5.36 -4.46
CA PRO A 170 -29.78 5.43 -3.06
C PRO A 170 -28.26 5.59 -2.98
N LEU A 171 -27.81 6.47 -2.09
CA LEU A 171 -26.38 6.79 -1.96
C LEU A 171 -25.62 5.60 -1.36
N ILE A 172 -26.27 4.86 -0.46
CA ILE A 172 -25.74 3.62 0.10
C ILE A 172 -26.28 2.44 -0.71
N PRO A 173 -25.41 1.56 -1.23
CA PRO A 173 -25.83 0.34 -1.93
C PRO A 173 -26.77 -0.53 -1.08
N LYS A 174 -27.78 -1.14 -1.72
CA LYS A 174 -28.79 -1.98 -1.05
C LYS A 174 -28.20 -3.13 -0.21
N VAL A 175 -27.04 -3.64 -0.62
CA VAL A 175 -26.33 -4.72 0.09
C VAL A 175 -26.05 -4.34 1.54
N TYR A 176 -25.77 -3.06 1.82
CA TYR A 176 -25.43 -2.60 3.17
C TYR A 176 -26.64 -2.11 3.98
N HIS A 177 -27.86 -2.12 3.44
CA HIS A 177 -29.02 -1.54 4.13
C HIS A 177 -29.32 -2.28 5.43
N GLY A 178 -29.24 -3.61 5.43
CA GLY A 178 -29.45 -4.42 6.63
C GLY A 178 -28.51 -4.04 7.77
N PHE A 179 -27.22 -3.86 7.46
CA PHE A 179 -26.23 -3.42 8.45
C PHE A 179 -26.62 -2.10 9.13
N TYR A 180 -27.02 -1.08 8.35
CA TYR A 180 -27.38 0.23 8.92
C TYR A 180 -28.71 0.22 9.67
N GLU A 181 -29.66 -0.63 9.28
CA GLU A 181 -30.95 -0.79 9.97
C GLU A 181 -30.80 -1.51 11.33
N GLU A 182 -29.81 -2.39 11.46
CA GLU A 182 -29.52 -3.13 12.70
C GLU A 182 -28.70 -2.33 13.73
N LEU A 183 -28.19 -1.15 13.37
CA LEU A 183 -27.38 -0.33 14.28
C LEU A 183 -28.20 0.17 15.47
N PRO A 184 -27.79 -0.13 16.73
CA PRO A 184 -28.48 0.40 17.90
C PRO A 184 -28.34 1.92 17.96
N SER A 185 -29.39 2.60 18.41
CA SER A 185 -29.38 4.07 18.60
C SER A 185 -29.70 4.45 20.04
N SER A 186 -29.06 5.51 20.57
CA SER A 186 -29.34 6.05 21.89
C SER A 186 -29.42 7.58 21.88
N LYS A 187 -30.32 8.14 22.70
CA LYS A 187 -30.46 9.60 22.89
C LYS A 187 -29.34 10.22 23.73
N GLN A 188 -28.63 9.40 24.50
CA GLN A 188 -27.58 9.86 25.41
C GLN A 188 -26.23 10.03 24.68
N GLN A 189 -26.07 9.41 23.51
CA GLN A 189 -24.87 9.51 22.68
C GLN A 189 -24.82 10.86 21.96
N LYS A 190 -23.75 11.63 22.18
CA LYS A 190 -23.48 12.88 21.46
C LYS A 190 -22.50 12.61 20.32
N ASN A 191 -22.71 13.29 19.19
CA ASN A 191 -21.76 13.28 18.06
C ASN A 191 -20.58 14.22 18.37
N THR A 192 -19.80 13.88 19.39
CA THR A 192 -18.60 14.64 19.75
C THR A 192 -17.41 13.73 19.51
N ALA A 193 -16.47 14.17 18.66
CA ALA A 193 -15.19 13.49 18.56
C ALA A 193 -14.50 13.56 19.94
N PRO A 194 -13.82 12.50 20.40
CA PRO A 194 -12.95 12.61 21.57
C PRO A 194 -11.98 13.77 21.33
N GLU A 195 -11.87 14.67 22.30
CA GLU A 195 -10.83 15.69 22.23
C GLU A 195 -9.46 14.99 22.21
N PRO A 196 -8.52 15.44 21.36
CA PRO A 196 -7.20 14.83 21.30
C PRO A 196 -6.59 14.89 22.70
N SER A 197 -6.08 13.76 23.20
CA SER A 197 -5.37 13.74 24.48
C SER A 197 -4.13 14.62 24.36
N THR A 198 -4.16 15.80 24.96
CA THR A 198 -2.98 16.61 25.24
C THR A 198 -2.20 15.88 26.33
N VAL A 199 -1.48 14.83 25.95
CA VAL A 199 -0.37 14.35 26.77
C VAL A 199 0.71 15.39 26.56
N ASP A 200 0.69 16.43 27.40
CA ASP A 200 1.77 17.38 27.52
C ASP A 200 3.02 16.57 27.83
N SER A 201 3.88 16.42 26.82
CA SER A 201 5.21 15.88 27.00
C SER A 201 5.99 16.96 27.74
N ASP A 202 6.02 16.86 29.08
CA ASP A 202 6.98 17.56 29.94
C ASP A 202 8.38 17.10 29.51
N TYR A 203 8.96 17.82 28.56
CA TYR A 203 10.38 17.76 28.28
C TYR A 203 11.07 18.61 29.34
N ASP A 204 11.52 17.97 30.41
CA ASP A 204 12.50 18.56 31.32
C ASP A 204 13.81 18.76 30.54
N GLU A 205 14.09 20.01 30.15
CA GLU A 205 15.41 20.47 29.75
C GLU A 205 16.27 20.57 31.02
N ASP A 206 17.00 19.50 31.34
CA ASP A 206 18.09 19.57 32.32
C ASP A 206 19.33 20.21 31.67
N GLU A 207 19.74 21.36 32.23
CA GLU A 207 21.00 22.09 31.99
C GLU A 207 22.27 21.34 32.45
#